data_AF-A0A838QQW6-F1
#
_entry.id   AF-A0A838QQW6-F1
#
_cell.length_a   1.000
_cell.length_b   1.000
_cell.length_c   1.000
_cell.angle_alpha   90.00
_cell.angle_beta   90.00
_cell.angle_gamma   90.00
#
_symmetry.space_group_name_H-M   'P 1'
#
loop_
_entity.id
_entity.type
_entity.pdbx_description
1 polymer ?
#
loop_
_entity_poly.entity_id
_entity_poly.type
_entity_poly.pdbx_seq_one_letter_code
_entity_poly.pdbx_strand_id
1 'polypeptide(L)'
;MPELRIDPILGRRVYVAEDRAGRPSDYVGESAAADSHPVSEKPDHVTACPFCAGNEVHTPVATATVLDADGRWQVRVVPNKYPAVRLDEPEAAAFGVHEVVIESPAHVLDVTDLGVEHLTTILTVFRDRLRHWATDRRLKHAVVFKNSGFDAGASLEHVHSQLVALP
;
A
#
# COMPACT_ATOMS: atom_id res chain seq x y z
N MET A 1 -6.22 17.88 -30.37
CA MET A 1 -4.99 17.72 -31.21
C MET A 1 -4.00 16.88 -30.45
N PRO A 2 -3.46 15.79 -31.03
CA PRO A 2 -2.48 14.96 -30.33
C PRO A 2 -1.15 15.67 -30.17
N GLU A 3 -0.54 15.54 -29.00
CA GLU A 3 0.77 16.11 -28.65
C GLU A 3 1.75 15.03 -28.18
N LEU A 4 3.04 15.26 -28.39
CA LEU A 4 4.12 14.47 -27.81
C LEU A 4 4.82 15.31 -26.74
N ARG A 5 4.73 14.88 -25.48
CA ARG A 5 5.38 15.54 -24.33
C ARG A 5 6.53 14.67 -23.81
N ILE A 6 7.48 15.28 -23.11
CA ILE A 6 8.60 14.58 -22.45
C ILE A 6 8.45 14.76 -20.95
N ASP A 7 8.41 13.66 -20.21
CA ASP A 7 8.43 13.65 -18.75
C ASP A 7 9.83 14.08 -18.25
N PRO A 8 9.96 15.14 -17.43
CA PRO A 8 11.27 15.65 -17.02
C PRO A 8 11.96 14.80 -15.95
N ILE A 9 11.24 13.90 -15.26
CA ILE A 9 11.77 13.02 -14.22
C ILE A 9 12.33 11.74 -14.83
N LEU A 10 11.58 11.14 -15.77
CA LEU A 10 11.90 9.84 -16.37
C LEU A 10 12.47 9.94 -17.80
N GLY A 11 12.42 11.12 -18.43
CA GLY A 11 12.85 11.33 -19.82
C GLY A 11 11.98 10.60 -20.86
N ARG A 12 10.82 10.08 -20.46
CA ARG A 12 9.93 9.27 -21.33
C ARG A 12 9.09 10.18 -22.23
N ARG A 13 8.88 9.73 -23.46
CA ARG A 13 7.95 10.36 -24.40
C ARG A 13 6.52 9.89 -24.09
N VAL A 14 5.59 10.83 -23.94
CA VAL A 14 4.17 10.58 -23.66
C VAL A 14 3.33 11.20 -24.76
N TYR A 15 2.49 10.38 -25.39
CA TYR A 15 1.48 10.88 -26.32
C TYR A 15 0.24 11.31 -25.54
N VAL A 16 -0.16 12.57 -25.69
CA VAL A 16 -1.40 13.13 -25.15
C VAL A 16 -2.39 13.28 -26.30
N ALA A 17 -3.48 12.52 -26.28
CA ALA A 17 -4.49 12.53 -27.35
C ALA A 17 -5.89 12.41 -26.74
N GLU A 18 -6.41 13.52 -26.23
CA GLU A 18 -7.69 13.62 -25.49
C GLU A 18 -8.88 13.04 -26.26
N ASP A 19 -8.95 13.27 -27.57
CA ASP A 19 -10.03 12.79 -28.46
C ASP A 19 -10.19 11.26 -28.43
N ARG A 20 -9.19 10.50 -27.97
CA ARG A 20 -9.26 9.03 -27.83
C ARG A 20 -10.27 8.57 -26.78
N ALA A 21 -10.62 9.40 -25.79
CA ALA A 21 -11.61 9.06 -24.77
C ALA A 21 -13.02 8.87 -25.37
N GLY A 22 -13.33 9.56 -26.48
CA GLY A 22 -14.61 9.45 -27.18
C GLY A 22 -14.69 8.28 -28.17
N ARG A 23 -13.70 7.37 -28.20
CA ARG A 23 -13.69 6.25 -29.15
C ARG A 23 -14.82 5.26 -28.80
N PRO A 24 -15.65 4.86 -29.77
CA PRO A 24 -16.61 3.78 -29.57
C PRO A 24 -15.90 2.50 -29.09
N SER A 25 -16.47 1.84 -28.08
CA SER A 25 -16.01 0.56 -27.57
C SER A 25 -17.17 -0.42 -27.56
N ASP A 26 -17.01 -1.56 -28.25
CA ASP A 26 -17.94 -2.68 -28.20
C ASP A 26 -17.79 -3.49 -26.89
N TYR A 27 -16.70 -3.26 -26.16
CA TYR A 27 -16.48 -3.78 -24.82
C TYR A 27 -17.05 -2.78 -23.81
N VAL A 28 -18.11 -3.19 -23.12
CA VAL A 28 -18.59 -2.51 -21.91
C VAL A 28 -17.52 -2.74 -20.86
N GLY A 29 -16.70 -1.73 -20.57
CA GLY A 29 -15.81 -1.80 -19.44
C GLY A 29 -16.64 -1.85 -18.17
N GLU A 30 -16.34 -2.81 -17.29
CA GLU A 30 -16.74 -2.75 -15.87
C GLU A 30 -16.27 -1.43 -15.20
N SER A 31 -15.39 -0.68 -15.86
CA SER A 31 -14.88 0.63 -15.47
C SER A 31 -15.89 1.78 -15.46
N ALA A 32 -17.13 1.61 -15.95
CA ALA A 32 -18.18 2.64 -15.86
C ALA A 32 -19.05 2.54 -14.59
N ALA A 33 -18.89 1.49 -13.77
CA ALA A 33 -19.64 1.30 -12.53
C ALA A 33 -18.86 1.67 -11.25
N ALA A 34 -17.60 2.13 -11.38
CA ALA A 34 -16.74 2.43 -10.24
C ALA A 34 -17.12 3.73 -9.48
N ASP A 35 -17.88 4.63 -10.12
CA ASP A 35 -18.38 5.86 -9.46
C ASP A 35 -19.60 5.61 -8.55
N SER A 36 -20.08 4.37 -8.48
CA SER A 36 -21.14 3.98 -7.56
C SER A 36 -20.84 2.64 -6.91
N HIS A 37 -19.78 2.57 -6.09
CA HIS A 37 -19.88 1.66 -4.96
C HIS A 37 -21.05 2.15 -4.10
N PRO A 38 -22.11 1.35 -3.90
CA PRO A 38 -23.10 1.72 -2.91
C PRO A 38 -22.36 1.95 -1.61
N VAL A 39 -22.68 3.05 -0.93
CA VAL A 39 -22.33 3.26 0.47
C VAL A 39 -23.15 2.24 1.28
N SER A 40 -22.88 0.95 1.10
CA SER A 40 -23.26 -0.05 2.09
C SER A 40 -22.40 0.26 3.29
N GLU A 41 -23.00 0.41 4.47
CA GLU A 41 -22.27 0.47 5.74
C GLU A 41 -21.31 -0.73 5.78
N LYS A 42 -20.03 -0.45 5.55
CA LYS A 42 -19.01 -1.49 5.57
C LYS A 42 -18.71 -1.78 7.03
N PRO A 43 -18.59 -3.05 7.43
CA PRO A 43 -18.36 -3.38 8.82
C PRO A 43 -16.98 -2.90 9.25
N ASP A 44 -16.89 -2.22 10.40
CA ASP A 44 -15.62 -1.80 11.02
C ASP A 44 -14.70 -2.98 11.35
N HIS A 45 -15.21 -4.20 11.33
CA HIS A 45 -14.46 -5.43 11.57
C HIS A 45 -14.97 -6.58 10.69
N VAL A 46 -14.03 -7.25 10.01
CA VAL A 46 -14.28 -8.48 9.26
C VAL A 46 -13.50 -9.62 9.91
N THR A 47 -14.22 -10.63 10.43
CA THR A 47 -13.62 -11.76 11.18
C THR A 47 -12.56 -12.53 10.39
N ALA A 48 -12.73 -12.67 9.08
CA ALA A 48 -11.78 -13.38 8.22
C ALA A 48 -10.56 -12.52 7.81
N CYS A 49 -10.58 -11.22 8.04
CA CYS A 49 -9.50 -10.34 7.64
C CYS A 49 -8.35 -10.41 8.66
N PRO A 50 -7.12 -10.78 8.26
CA PRO A 50 -5.99 -10.89 9.17
C PRO A 50 -5.49 -9.54 9.71
N PHE A 51 -5.91 -8.41 9.12
CA PHE A 51 -5.44 -7.07 9.47
C PHE A 51 -6.36 -6.32 10.44
N CYS A 52 -7.59 -6.82 10.65
CA CYS A 52 -8.48 -6.32 11.70
C CYS A 52 -7.87 -6.51 13.09
N ALA A 53 -8.12 -5.57 13.99
CA ALA A 53 -7.77 -5.74 15.41
C ALA A 53 -8.41 -7.01 16.00
N GLY A 54 -7.64 -7.74 16.82
CA GLY A 54 -8.03 -9.04 17.38
C GLY A 54 -7.60 -10.25 16.54
N ASN A 55 -7.18 -10.04 15.29
CA ASN A 55 -6.74 -11.10 14.37
C ASN A 55 -5.21 -11.17 14.21
N GLU A 56 -4.44 -10.58 15.13
CA GLU A 56 -2.99 -10.42 14.99
C GLU A 56 -2.23 -11.76 14.90
N VAL A 57 -2.81 -12.84 15.42
CA VAL A 57 -2.29 -14.22 15.29
C VAL A 57 -2.15 -14.69 13.84
N HIS A 58 -2.88 -14.07 12.92
CA HIS A 58 -2.83 -14.37 11.49
C HIS A 58 -1.76 -13.58 10.73
N THR A 59 -1.07 -12.65 11.40
CA THR A 59 0.04 -11.87 10.86
C THR A 59 1.37 -12.32 11.44
N PRO A 60 2.50 -12.16 10.73
CA PRO A 60 3.82 -12.25 11.35
C PRO A 60 3.97 -11.26 12.51
N VAL A 61 4.91 -11.53 13.42
CA VAL A 61 5.16 -10.66 14.59
C VAL A 61 5.51 -9.26 14.10
N ALA A 62 4.85 -8.26 14.67
CA ALA A 62 5.09 -6.87 14.29
C ALA A 62 6.50 -6.42 14.65
N THR A 63 7.17 -5.77 13.70
CA THR A 63 8.49 -5.15 13.87
C THR A 63 8.38 -3.72 14.41
N ALA A 64 7.22 -3.08 14.24
CA ALA A 64 6.88 -1.81 14.87
C ALA A 64 5.37 -1.70 15.09
N THR A 65 4.97 -1.03 16.17
CA THR A 65 3.57 -0.76 16.49
C THR A 65 3.44 0.66 17.04
N VAL A 66 2.50 1.44 16.52
CA VAL A 66 2.08 2.71 17.12
C VAL A 66 0.88 2.45 18.00
N LEU A 67 0.92 2.93 19.24
CA LEU A 67 -0.16 2.78 20.22
C LEU A 67 -0.84 4.11 20.48
N ASP A 68 -2.13 4.07 20.81
CA ASP A 68 -2.84 5.20 21.39
C ASP A 68 -2.61 5.30 22.92
N ALA A 69 -3.25 6.29 23.54
CA ALA A 69 -3.14 6.55 24.97
C ALA A 69 -3.62 5.40 25.87
N ASP A 70 -4.50 4.54 25.35
CA ASP A 70 -5.05 3.39 26.06
C ASP A 70 -4.26 2.10 25.76
N GLY A 71 -3.18 2.20 25.00
CA GLY A 71 -2.34 1.06 24.62
C GLY A 71 -2.92 0.18 23.51
N ARG A 72 -3.96 0.64 22.80
CA ARG A 72 -4.46 -0.05 21.59
C ARG A 72 -3.63 0.37 20.40
N TRP A 73 -3.39 -0.54 19.47
CA TRP A 73 -2.60 -0.22 18.29
C TRP A 73 -3.40 0.59 17.27
N GLN A 74 -2.70 1.51 16.61
CA GLN A 74 -3.22 2.41 15.58
C GLN A 74 -2.63 2.07 14.20
N VAL A 75 -1.33 1.74 14.17
CA VAL A 75 -0.62 1.27 12.97
C VAL A 75 0.31 0.14 13.37
N ARG A 76 0.39 -0.92 12.56
CA ARG A 76 1.34 -2.04 12.75
C ARG A 76 2.19 -2.22 11.51
N VAL A 77 3.48 -2.47 11.70
CA VAL A 77 4.39 -2.90 10.63
C VAL A 77 4.74 -4.35 10.89
N VAL A 78 4.47 -5.20 9.91
CA VAL A 78 4.73 -6.64 9.97
C VAL A 78 5.58 -7.05 8.75
N PRO A 79 6.46 -8.05 8.88
CA PRO A 79 7.05 -8.69 7.72
C PRO A 79 5.94 -9.18 6.78
N ASN A 80 6.12 -9.03 5.47
CA ASN A 80 5.19 -9.61 4.52
C ASN A 80 5.27 -11.15 4.62
N LYS A 81 4.12 -11.81 4.80
CA LYS A 81 4.04 -13.28 4.92
C LYS A 81 4.45 -13.99 3.62
N TYR A 82 4.29 -13.32 2.48
CA TYR A 82 4.67 -13.80 1.15
C TYR A 82 5.63 -12.79 0.51
N PRO A 83 6.85 -12.65 1.05
CA PRO A 83 7.75 -11.59 0.65
C PRO A 83 8.35 -11.85 -0.74
N ALA A 84 8.59 -10.80 -1.52
CA ALA A 84 9.25 -10.91 -2.83
C ALA A 84 10.79 -10.99 -2.70
N VAL A 85 11.31 -10.49 -1.56
CA VAL A 85 12.72 -10.47 -1.19
C VAL A 85 12.86 -10.74 0.30
N ARG A 86 13.99 -11.32 0.72
CA ARG A 86 14.21 -11.68 2.13
C ARG A 86 15.65 -11.39 2.58
N LEU A 87 15.82 -11.09 3.87
CA LEU A 87 17.14 -10.75 4.43
C LEU A 87 18.06 -11.96 4.60
N ASP A 88 17.49 -13.18 4.62
CA ASP A 88 18.21 -14.45 4.73
C ASP A 88 18.67 -14.99 3.37
N GLU A 89 18.28 -14.35 2.26
CA GLU A 89 18.76 -14.68 0.92
C GLU A 89 20.15 -14.05 0.64
N PRO A 90 21.00 -14.67 -0.18
CA PRO A 90 22.25 -14.05 -0.63
C PRO A 90 22.02 -12.74 -1.40
N GLU A 91 22.92 -11.76 -1.29
CA GLU A 91 22.83 -10.47 -2.02
C GLU A 91 22.77 -10.63 -3.55
N ALA A 92 23.32 -11.72 -4.09
CA ALA A 92 23.25 -12.06 -5.51
C ALA A 92 21.90 -12.69 -5.94
N ALA A 93 20.99 -12.93 -5.00
CA ALA A 93 19.67 -13.51 -5.21
C ALA A 93 18.57 -12.50 -4.81
N ALA A 94 17.43 -12.97 -4.29
CA ALA A 94 16.31 -12.13 -3.86
C ALA A 94 16.53 -11.52 -2.47
N PHE A 95 17.70 -10.91 -2.23
CA PHE A 95 17.99 -10.23 -0.97
C PHE A 95 17.21 -8.92 -0.83
N GLY A 96 16.65 -8.68 0.35
CA GLY A 96 15.99 -7.43 0.66
C GLY A 96 15.01 -7.54 1.81
N VAL A 97 14.20 -6.51 1.99
CA VAL A 97 13.15 -6.44 3.01
C VAL A 97 11.82 -6.23 2.32
N HIS A 98 10.80 -6.98 2.73
CA HIS A 98 9.42 -6.72 2.35
C HIS A 98 8.54 -6.64 3.59
N GLU A 99 7.98 -5.47 3.87
CA GLU A 99 7.08 -5.20 4.99
C GLU A 99 5.69 -4.79 4.49
N VAL A 100 4.69 -5.08 5.32
CA VAL A 100 3.33 -4.54 5.20
C VAL A 100 3.12 -3.57 6.36
N VAL A 101 2.61 -2.38 6.04
CA VAL A 101 2.13 -1.38 7.01
C VAL A 101 0.62 -1.47 7.04
N ILE A 102 0.08 -2.04 8.11
CA ILE A 102 -1.36 -2.10 8.37
C ILE A 102 -1.79 -0.75 8.94
N GLU A 103 -2.59 -0.02 8.17
CA GLU A 103 -2.83 1.41 8.39
C GLU A 103 -3.96 1.71 9.38
N SER A 104 -4.76 0.72 9.81
CA SER A 104 -5.85 0.94 10.77
C SER A 104 -6.23 -0.35 11.51
N PRO A 105 -6.65 -0.29 12.79
CA PRO A 105 -7.27 -1.41 13.49
C PRO A 105 -8.67 -1.77 12.97
N ALA A 106 -9.39 -0.79 12.44
CA ALA A 106 -10.69 -0.99 11.80
C ALA A 106 -10.51 -1.41 10.33
N HIS A 107 -11.50 -2.14 9.81
CA HIS A 107 -11.56 -2.59 8.43
C HIS A 107 -11.96 -1.45 7.48
N VAL A 108 -11.08 -0.48 7.36
CA VAL A 108 -11.20 0.66 6.45
C VAL A 108 -10.69 0.23 5.08
N LEU A 109 -11.35 0.68 4.01
CA LEU A 109 -10.98 0.32 2.64
C LEU A 109 -10.26 1.47 1.93
N ASP A 110 -10.69 2.71 2.19
CA ASP A 110 -10.11 3.90 1.59
C ASP A 110 -9.24 4.66 2.60
N VAL A 111 -8.04 5.03 2.17
CA VAL A 111 -7.09 5.82 2.97
C VAL A 111 -7.63 7.21 3.30
N THR A 112 -8.56 7.73 2.50
CA THR A 112 -9.20 9.03 2.72
C THR A 112 -10.17 9.04 3.91
N ASP A 113 -10.67 7.88 4.33
CA ASP A 113 -11.56 7.74 5.49
C ASP A 113 -10.82 7.83 6.84
N LEU A 114 -9.49 7.79 6.84
CA LEU A 114 -8.67 7.76 8.06
C LEU A 114 -8.49 9.13 8.73
N GLY A 115 -8.72 10.22 8.00
CA GLY A 115 -8.49 11.58 8.48
C GLY A 115 -7.00 11.98 8.57
N VAL A 116 -6.76 13.28 8.64
CA VAL A 116 -5.41 13.89 8.47
C VAL A 116 -4.44 13.50 9.59
N GLU A 117 -4.91 13.43 10.84
CA GLU A 117 -4.05 13.10 11.98
C GLU A 117 -3.52 11.67 11.89
N HIS A 118 -4.39 10.73 11.52
CA HIS A 118 -4.02 9.33 11.35
C HIS A 118 -3.10 9.12 10.14
N LEU A 119 -3.37 9.82 9.03
CA LEU A 119 -2.46 9.85 7.89
C LEU A 119 -1.08 10.40 8.25
N THR A 120 -1.02 11.40 9.12
CA THR A 120 0.26 11.94 9.63
C THR A 120 1.03 10.87 10.43
N THR A 121 0.33 10.07 11.23
CA THR A 121 0.90 8.91 11.93
C THR A 121 1.46 7.89 10.94
N ILE A 122 0.71 7.54 9.89
CA ILE A 122 1.14 6.58 8.86
C ILE A 122 2.38 7.07 8.13
N LEU A 123 2.40 8.34 7.69
CA LEU A 123 3.57 8.93 7.02
C LEU A 123 4.80 9.00 7.96
N THR A 124 4.57 9.21 9.25
CA THR A 124 5.63 9.14 10.27
C THR A 124 6.20 7.72 10.37
N VAL A 125 5.34 6.69 10.37
CA VAL A 125 5.77 5.29 10.32
C VAL A 125 6.59 5.01 9.06
N PHE A 126 6.15 5.47 7.88
CA PHE A 126 6.93 5.30 6.64
C PHE A 126 8.34 5.90 6.76
N ARG A 127 8.44 7.16 7.22
CA ARG A 127 9.72 7.83 7.46
C ARG A 127 10.62 7.02 8.40
N ASP A 128 10.05 6.53 9.49
CA ASP A 128 10.83 5.84 10.52
C ASP A 128 11.28 4.45 10.05
N ARG A 129 10.46 3.71 9.29
CA ARG A 129 10.87 2.46 8.65
C ARG A 129 11.96 2.66 7.59
N LEU A 130 11.82 3.69 6.75
CA LEU A 130 12.84 4.05 5.75
C LEU A 130 14.18 4.40 6.43
N ARG A 131 14.15 5.20 7.51
CA ARG A 131 15.35 5.53 8.29
C ARG A 131 15.97 4.32 8.96
N HIS A 132 15.14 3.42 9.51
CA HIS A 132 15.61 2.18 10.10
C HIS A 132 16.37 1.32 9.08
N TRP A 133 15.80 1.07 7.90
CA TRP A 133 16.44 0.24 6.88
C TRP A 133 17.63 0.92 6.20
N ALA A 134 17.67 2.25 6.15
CA ALA A 134 18.85 2.99 5.70
C ALA A 134 20.11 2.75 6.57
N THR A 135 19.97 2.16 7.77
CA THR A 135 21.11 1.78 8.60
C THR A 135 21.82 0.51 8.11
N ASP A 136 21.12 -0.37 7.39
CA ASP A 136 21.76 -1.53 6.74
C ASP A 136 22.38 -1.09 5.42
N ARG A 137 23.72 -1.02 5.40
CA ARG A 137 24.48 -0.55 4.24
C ARG A 137 24.35 -1.44 3.00
N ARG A 138 23.83 -2.67 3.14
CA ARG A 138 23.58 -3.54 1.99
C ARG A 138 22.38 -3.08 1.19
N LEU A 139 21.38 -2.47 1.84
CA LEU A 139 20.21 -1.89 1.19
C LEU A 139 20.53 -0.50 0.64
N LYS A 140 20.21 -0.24 -0.62
CA LYS A 140 20.53 1.02 -1.33
C LYS A 140 19.30 1.81 -1.72
N HIS A 141 18.17 1.14 -1.88
CA HIS A 141 16.93 1.77 -2.27
C HIS A 141 15.76 1.19 -1.49
N ALA A 142 14.79 2.03 -1.17
CA ALA A 142 13.56 1.60 -0.55
C ALA A 142 12.37 2.36 -1.13
N VAL A 143 11.29 1.64 -1.39
CA VAL A 143 10.05 2.17 -1.95
C VAL A 143 8.91 1.85 -0.99
N VAL A 144 8.11 2.87 -0.69
CA VAL A 144 6.80 2.70 -0.05
C VAL A 144 5.74 2.87 -1.12
N PHE A 145 4.80 1.94 -1.21
CA PHE A 145 3.72 1.98 -2.18
C PHE A 145 2.43 1.41 -1.61
N LYS A 146 1.32 1.74 -2.25
CA LYS A 146 -0.03 1.30 -1.89
C LYS A 146 -0.76 0.84 -3.15
N ASN A 147 -1.38 -0.33 -3.07
CA ASN A 147 -2.34 -0.80 -4.06
C ASN A 147 -3.72 -0.68 -3.43
N SER A 148 -4.65 0.05 -4.07
CA SER A 148 -6.02 0.23 -3.58
C SER A 148 -7.01 -0.22 -4.63
N GLY A 149 -7.87 -1.19 -4.28
CA GLY A 149 -8.81 -1.81 -5.21
C GLY A 149 -8.23 -3.00 -5.98
N PHE A 150 -9.12 -3.89 -6.41
CA PHE A 150 -8.78 -5.14 -7.11
C PHE A 150 -7.97 -4.88 -8.39
N ASP A 151 -8.41 -3.94 -9.21
CA ASP A 151 -7.75 -3.59 -10.49
C ASP A 151 -6.35 -2.98 -10.29
N ALA A 152 -6.06 -2.43 -9.11
CA ALA A 152 -4.73 -1.94 -8.75
C ALA A 152 -3.82 -3.03 -8.17
N GLY A 153 -4.28 -4.29 -8.12
CA GLY A 153 -3.52 -5.43 -7.59
C GLY A 153 -3.54 -5.53 -6.06
N ALA A 154 -4.55 -4.99 -5.38
CA ALA A 154 -4.75 -5.25 -3.96
C ALA A 154 -5.32 -6.67 -3.74
N SER A 155 -4.67 -7.46 -2.88
CA SER A 155 -5.13 -8.80 -2.49
C SER A 155 -5.97 -8.81 -1.21
N LEU A 156 -5.92 -7.73 -0.44
CA LEU A 156 -6.71 -7.48 0.77
C LEU A 156 -7.34 -6.09 0.66
N GLU A 157 -8.63 -6.00 0.98
CA GLU A 157 -9.37 -4.73 0.97
C GLU A 157 -8.99 -3.82 2.13
N HIS A 158 -8.58 -4.40 3.26
CA HIS A 158 -8.17 -3.67 4.45
C HIS A 158 -7.03 -2.71 4.12
N VAL A 159 -7.17 -1.46 4.52
CA VAL A 159 -6.25 -0.38 4.21
C VAL A 159 -4.82 -0.69 4.69
N HIS A 160 -3.91 -0.86 3.72
CA HIS A 160 -2.51 -1.14 4.00
C HIS A 160 -1.61 -0.57 2.91
N SER A 161 -0.33 -0.43 3.24
CA SER A 161 0.75 -0.08 2.34
C SER A 161 1.85 -1.12 2.46
N GLN A 162 2.80 -1.09 1.54
CA GLN A 162 3.94 -1.99 1.53
C GLN A 162 5.23 -1.17 1.46
N LEU A 163 6.28 -1.68 2.09
CA LEU A 163 7.63 -1.16 1.98
C LEU A 163 8.52 -2.28 1.47
N VAL A 164 9.25 -2.01 0.39
CA VAL A 164 10.28 -2.91 -0.13
C VAL A 164 11.61 -2.18 -0.12
N ALA A 165 12.61 -2.74 0.57
CA ALA A 165 13.99 -2.27 0.54
C ALA A 165 14.88 -3.28 -0.19
N LEU A 166 15.74 -2.78 -1.07
CA LEU A 166 16.52 -3.55 -2.03
C LEU A 166 18.01 -3.15 -1.95
N PRO A 167 18.93 -4.06 -2.29
CA PRO A 167 20.36 -3.77 -2.39
C PRO A 167 20.73 -2.83 -3.55
#